data_AF-A0AAV8Z865-F1
#
_entry.id   AF-A0AAV8Z865-F1
#
_cell.length_a   1.000
_cell.length_b   1.000
_cell.length_c   1.000
_cell.angle_alpha   90.00
_cell.angle_beta   90.00
_cell.angle_gamma   90.00
#
_symmetry.space_group_name_H-M   'P 1'
#
loop_
_entity.id
_entity.type
_entity.pdbx_description
1 polymer ?
#
loop_
_entity_poly.entity_id
_entity_poly.type
_entity_poly.pdbx_seq_one_letter_code
_entity_poly.pdbx_strand_id
1 'polypeptide(L)'
;MSYLTESLKIEILMMTGYETHPDLPPLNQGTISKIEAQYREMGHVRKVPSKRQAVVDDDTKLNLLLALEENPITPARQLARDSNLNYKTVLKILKYEKKRPYKMQAVQELL
;
A
#
# COMPACT_ATOMS: atom_id res chain seq x y z
N MET A 1 -4.32 14.09 35.91
CA MET A 1 -3.59 13.77 34.66
C MET A 1 -4.06 14.75 33.60
N SER A 2 -3.38 15.89 33.47
CA SER A 2 -3.69 16.88 32.43
C SER A 2 -3.13 16.36 31.11
N TYR A 3 -4.00 16.15 30.12
CA TYR A 3 -3.57 15.80 28.78
C TYR A 3 -2.90 17.03 28.16
N LEU A 4 -1.66 16.89 27.67
CA LEU A 4 -1.03 17.93 26.85
C LEU A 4 -1.93 18.18 25.64
N THR A 5 -2.27 19.45 25.41
CA THR A 5 -3.02 19.87 24.23
C THR A 5 -2.24 19.49 22.97
N GLU A 6 -2.95 19.15 21.89
CA GLU A 6 -2.31 18.66 20.66
C GLU A 6 -1.35 19.70 20.03
N SER A 7 -1.59 20.98 20.29
CA SER A 7 -0.68 22.09 19.96
C SER A 7 0.70 21.92 20.60
N LEU A 8 0.77 21.53 21.87
CA LEU A 8 2.02 21.30 22.60
C LEU A 8 2.76 20.07 22.08
N LYS A 9 2.06 19.05 21.57
CA LYS A 9 2.69 17.87 20.98
C LYS A 9 3.39 18.20 19.65
N ILE A 10 2.79 19.08 18.85
CA ILE A 10 3.39 19.56 17.60
C ILE A 10 4.59 20.46 17.92
N GLU A 11 4.48 21.34 18.92
CA GLU A 11 5.58 22.19 19.37
C GLU A 11 6.77 21.35 19.91
N ILE A 12 6.50 20.31 20.71
CA ILE A 12 7.51 19.36 21.18
C ILE A 12 8.16 18.59 20.01
N LEU A 13 7.38 18.16 19.02
CA LEU A 13 7.91 17.50 17.80
C LEU A 13 8.83 18.43 17.00
N MET A 14 8.48 19.71 16.91
CA MET A 14 9.25 20.74 16.21
C MET A 14 10.52 21.14 16.98
N MET A 15 10.47 21.15 18.31
CA MET A 15 11.62 21.39 19.20
C MET A 15 12.61 20.22 19.20
N THR A 16 12.12 18.98 19.33
CA THR A 16 12.97 17.77 19.32
C THR A 16 13.63 17.52 17.95
N GLY A 17 12.96 17.86 16.85
CA GLY A 17 13.58 17.85 15.51
C GLY A 17 14.71 18.88 15.35
N TYR A 18 14.65 19.98 16.11
CA TYR A 18 15.66 21.05 16.10
C TYR A 18 16.89 20.70 16.95
N GLU A 19 16.67 20.10 18.13
CA GLU A 19 17.75 19.62 19.01
C GLU A 19 18.56 18.49 18.35
N THR A 20 17.92 17.65 17.55
CA THR A 20 18.57 16.53 16.86
C THR A 20 19.34 16.96 15.61
N HIS A 21 19.01 18.13 15.04
CA HIS A 21 19.63 18.65 13.82
C HIS A 21 19.82 20.18 13.87
N PRO A 22 20.80 20.66 14.66
CA PRO A 22 21.01 22.09 14.90
C PRO A 22 21.47 22.87 13.66
N ASP A 23 22.00 22.18 12.65
CA ASP A 23 22.51 22.80 11.41
C ASP A 23 21.43 23.09 10.36
N LEU A 24 20.17 22.68 10.61
CA LEU A 24 19.07 22.91 9.68
C LEU A 24 18.47 24.32 9.86
N PRO A 25 18.16 25.02 8.75
CA PRO A 25 17.46 26.29 8.82
C PRO A 25 16.05 26.10 9.37
N PRO A 26 15.47 27.14 9.99
CA PRO A 26 14.14 27.05 10.58
C PRO A 26 13.09 26.67 9.55
N LEU A 27 12.22 25.74 9.94
CA LEU A 27 11.08 25.34 9.12
C LEU A 27 10.15 26.54 8.90
N ASN A 28 9.83 26.80 7.63
CA ASN A 28 8.89 27.86 7.26
C ASN A 28 7.50 27.59 7.87
N GLN A 29 6.84 28.63 8.40
CA GLN A 29 5.49 28.59 8.96
C GLN A 29 4.47 27.89 8.02
N GLY A 30 4.59 28.06 6.71
CA GLY A 30 3.73 27.36 5.74
C GLY A 30 3.91 25.84 5.73
N THR A 31 5.13 25.35 6.00
CA THR A 31 5.43 23.92 6.14
C THR A 31 4.82 23.37 7.43
N ILE A 32 4.88 24.15 8.51
CA ILE A 32 4.28 23.80 9.82
C ILE A 32 2.76 23.65 9.68
N SER A 33 2.10 24.63 9.06
CA SER A 33 0.65 24.60 8.84
C SER A 33 0.21 23.40 7.99
N LYS A 34 0.98 23.02 6.96
CA LYS A 34 0.70 21.83 6.15
C LYS A 34 0.85 20.53 6.92
N ILE A 35 1.90 20.42 7.75
CA ILE A 35 2.14 19.25 8.60
C ILE A 35 1.01 19.10 9.63
N GLU A 36 0.61 20.20 10.25
CA GLU A 36 -0.51 20.22 11.19
C GLU A 36 -1.82 19.82 10.52
N ALA A 37 -2.15 20.40 9.35
CA ALA A 37 -3.35 20.04 8.60
C ALA A 37 -3.36 18.54 8.24
N GLN A 38 -2.23 18.03 7.73
CA GLN A 38 -2.09 16.61 7.39
C GLN A 38 -2.28 15.70 8.62
N TYR A 39 -1.74 16.10 9.78
CA TYR A 39 -1.91 15.35 11.02
C TYR A 39 -3.37 15.37 11.51
N ARG A 40 -4.05 16.51 11.45
CA ARG A 40 -5.47 16.62 11.84
C ARG A 40 -6.37 15.77 10.96
N GLU A 41 -6.09 15.68 9.66
CA GLU A 41 -6.88 14.89 8.71
C GLU A 41 -6.59 13.38 8.81
N MET A 42 -5.31 12.99 8.85
CA MET A 42 -4.89 11.58 8.71
C MET A 42 -4.50 10.92 10.03
N GLY A 43 -4.34 11.69 11.11
CA GLY A 43 -3.80 11.23 12.40
C GLY A 43 -2.30 10.94 12.39
N HIS A 44 -1.61 11.16 11.27
CA HIS A 44 -0.16 10.96 11.13
C HIS A 44 0.44 11.81 10.00
N VAL A 45 1.72 12.17 10.13
CA VAL A 45 2.47 12.97 9.11
C VAL A 45 3.22 12.07 8.11
N ARG A 46 3.27 10.76 8.33
CA ARG A 46 4.05 9.83 7.51
C ARG A 46 3.50 9.79 6.09
N LYS A 47 4.34 10.13 5.11
CA LYS A 47 4.04 9.92 3.68
C LYS A 47 4.01 8.41 3.41
N VAL A 48 2.82 7.88 3.11
CA VAL A 48 2.70 6.51 2.62
C VAL A 48 3.26 6.49 1.19
N PRO A 49 4.26 5.65 0.88
CA PRO A 49 4.77 5.56 -0.47
C PRO A 49 3.64 5.11 -1.39
N SER A 50 3.32 5.94 -2.40
CA SER A 50 2.36 5.57 -3.43
C SER A 50 2.89 4.33 -4.15
N LYS A 51 2.18 3.21 -3.97
CA LYS A 51 2.50 1.98 -4.69
C LYS A 51 2.07 2.19 -6.13
N ARG A 52 3.01 2.07 -7.07
CA ARG A 52 2.67 2.06 -8.50
C ARG A 52 1.69 0.91 -8.75
N GLN A 53 0.43 1.24 -9.00
CA GLN A 53 -0.55 0.27 -9.46
C GLN A 53 -0.09 -0.29 -10.81
N ALA A 54 -0.38 -1.56 -11.04
CA ALA A 54 -0.24 -2.11 -12.38
C ALA A 54 -1.19 -1.34 -13.32
N VAL A 55 -0.77 -1.09 -14.55
CA VAL A 55 -1.56 -0.40 -15.61
C VAL A 55 -2.81 -1.21 -16.02
N VAL A 56 -3.08 -2.32 -15.34
CA VAL A 56 -4.12 -3.27 -15.68
C VAL A 56 -5.39 -2.89 -14.94
N ASP A 57 -6.49 -2.86 -15.70
CA ASP A 57 -7.82 -2.56 -15.20
C ASP A 57 -8.24 -3.54 -14.09
N ASP A 58 -8.91 -3.04 -13.05
CA ASP A 58 -9.21 -3.82 -11.85
C ASP A 58 -10.14 -5.01 -12.16
N ASP A 59 -11.05 -4.87 -13.13
CA ASP A 59 -11.94 -5.94 -13.59
C ASP A 59 -11.16 -7.08 -14.25
N THR A 60 -10.23 -6.74 -15.13
CA THR A 60 -9.38 -7.75 -15.80
C THR A 60 -8.49 -8.49 -14.80
N LYS A 61 -8.00 -7.78 -13.78
CA LYS A 61 -7.24 -8.36 -12.68
C LYS A 61 -8.11 -9.30 -11.83
N LEU A 62 -9.34 -8.90 -11.51
CA LEU A 62 -10.28 -9.71 -10.73
C LEU A 62 -10.61 -11.02 -11.47
N ASN A 63 -10.97 -10.93 -12.76
CA ASN A 63 -11.28 -12.09 -13.58
C ASN A 63 -10.11 -13.08 -13.65
N LEU A 64 -8.87 -12.57 -13.75
CA LEU A 64 -7.67 -13.42 -13.73
C LEU A 64 -7.50 -14.18 -12.41
N LEU A 65 -7.75 -13.51 -11.28
CA LEU A 65 -7.64 -14.11 -9.95
C LEU A 65 -8.73 -15.16 -9.71
N LEU A 66 -9.95 -14.90 -10.16
CA LEU A 66 -11.06 -15.86 -10.11
C LEU A 66 -10.76 -17.11 -10.94
N ALA A 67 -10.30 -16.94 -12.18
CA ALA A 67 -9.92 -18.07 -13.03
C ALA A 67 -8.82 -18.95 -12.41
N LEU A 68 -7.87 -18.34 -11.70
CA LEU A 68 -6.84 -19.07 -10.96
C LEU A 68 -7.40 -19.79 -9.72
N GLU A 69 -8.40 -19.21 -9.05
CA GLU A 69 -9.03 -19.80 -7.87
C GLU A 69 -9.91 -21.00 -8.24
N GLU A 70 -10.65 -20.90 -9.35
CA GLU A 70 -11.43 -22.00 -9.91
C GLU A 70 -10.53 -23.16 -10.36
N ASN A 71 -9.41 -22.85 -11.04
CA ASN A 71 -8.51 -23.85 -11.58
C ASN A 71 -7.05 -23.56 -11.20
N PRO A 72 -6.60 -23.96 -10.00
CA PRO A 72 -5.26 -23.61 -9.50
C PRO A 72 -4.12 -24.27 -10.28
N ILE A 73 -4.41 -25.29 -11.11
CA ILE A 73 -3.43 -26.02 -11.92
C ILE A 73 -3.11 -25.27 -13.23
N THR A 74 -3.85 -24.22 -13.56
CA THR A 74 -3.64 -23.48 -14.81
C THR A 74 -2.27 -22.78 -14.86
N PRO A 75 -1.47 -22.99 -15.92
CA PRO A 75 -0.21 -22.28 -16.08
C PRO A 75 -0.44 -20.78 -16.27
N ALA A 76 0.45 -19.96 -15.69
CA ALA A 76 0.42 -18.50 -15.89
C ALA A 76 0.52 -18.07 -17.37
N ARG A 77 1.07 -18.92 -18.26
CA ARG A 77 1.06 -18.67 -19.71
C ARG A 77 -0.32 -18.81 -20.35
N GLN A 78 -1.13 -19.75 -19.85
CA GLN A 78 -2.50 -19.94 -20.33
C GLN A 78 -3.38 -18.81 -19.80
N LEU A 79 -3.29 -18.48 -18.52
CA LEU A 79 -3.98 -17.31 -17.94
C LEU A 79 -3.66 -16.00 -18.68
N ALA A 80 -2.43 -15.83 -19.14
CA ALA A 80 -2.03 -14.67 -19.96
C ALA A 80 -2.74 -14.63 -21.33
N ARG A 81 -2.94 -15.79 -21.96
CA ARG A 81 -3.70 -15.87 -23.22
C ARG A 81 -5.18 -15.57 -23.00
N ASP A 82 -5.75 -16.14 -21.94
CA ASP A 82 -7.18 -16.02 -21.64
C ASP A 82 -7.56 -14.58 -21.25
N SER A 83 -6.67 -13.89 -20.52
CA SER A 83 -6.85 -12.48 -20.13
C SER A 83 -6.31 -11.46 -21.16
N ASN A 84 -5.76 -11.92 -22.30
CA ASN A 84 -5.09 -11.08 -23.30
C ASN A 84 -4.01 -10.15 -22.70
N LEU A 85 -3.31 -10.62 -21.65
CA LEU A 85 -2.25 -9.89 -20.96
C LEU A 85 -0.87 -10.44 -21.34
N ASN A 86 0.15 -9.59 -21.24
CA ASN A 86 1.52 -10.06 -21.34
C ASN A 86 1.85 -10.99 -20.15
N TYR A 87 2.48 -12.13 -20.42
CA TYR A 87 2.92 -13.09 -19.42
C TYR A 87 3.68 -12.46 -18.24
N LYS A 88 4.57 -11.49 -18.51
CA LYS A 88 5.31 -10.78 -17.44
C LYS A 88 4.38 -9.98 -16.52
N THR A 89 3.30 -9.42 -17.06
CA THR A 89 2.31 -8.65 -16.30
C THR A 89 1.51 -9.58 -15.39
N VAL A 90 1.06 -10.72 -15.91
CA VAL A 90 0.38 -11.76 -15.11
C VAL A 90 1.26 -12.21 -13.94
N LEU A 91 2.54 -12.52 -14.18
CA LEU A 91 3.45 -12.89 -13.09
C LEU A 91 3.60 -11.79 -12.02
N LYS A 92 3.61 -10.51 -12.41
CA LYS A 92 3.66 -9.39 -11.46
C LYS A 92 2.38 -9.31 -10.63
N ILE A 93 1.22 -9.46 -11.25
CA ILE A 93 -0.09 -9.45 -10.57
C ILE A 93 -0.13 -10.58 -9.54
N LEU A 94 0.18 -11.81 -9.96
CA LEU A 94 0.18 -12.98 -9.08
C LEU A 94 1.16 -12.81 -7.90
N LYS A 95 2.35 -12.25 -8.16
CA LYS A 95 3.33 -11.95 -7.11
C LYS A 95 2.81 -10.90 -6.11
N TYR A 96 2.14 -9.86 -6.60
CA TYR A 96 1.58 -8.79 -5.78
C TYR A 96 0.46 -9.32 -4.86
N GLU A 97 -0.44 -10.13 -5.42
CA GLU A 97 -1.56 -10.75 -4.72
C GLU A 97 -1.17 -12.00 -3.92
N LYS A 98 0.12 -12.38 -3.94
CA LYS A 98 0.67 -13.55 -3.25
C LYS A 98 -0.01 -14.88 -3.63
N LYS A 99 -0.63 -14.95 -4.80
CA LYS A 99 -1.22 -16.18 -5.35
C LYS A 99 -0.17 -16.91 -6.22
N ARG A 100 -0.20 -18.25 -6.19
CA ARG A 100 0.73 -19.09 -6.96
C ARG A 100 -0.03 -20.13 -7.77
N PRO A 101 0.21 -20.24 -9.08
CA PRO A 101 -0.19 -21.40 -9.85
C PRO A 101 0.37 -22.68 -9.23
N TYR A 102 -0.36 -23.77 -9.39
CA TYR A 102 -0.09 -25.12 -8.86
C TYR A 102 -0.12 -25.25 -7.34
N LYS A 103 -0.53 -24.20 -6.61
CA LYS A 103 -0.72 -24.30 -5.17
C LYS A 103 -2.10 -24.90 -4.88
N MET A 104 -2.12 -26.20 -4.64
CA MET A 104 -3.31 -26.92 -4.18
C MET A 104 -3.76 -26.37 -2.83
N GLN A 105 -5.03 -25.98 -2.72
CA GLN A 105 -5.68 -25.69 -1.44
C GLN A 105 -6.59 -26.88 -1.12
N ALA A 106 -6.32 -27.57 -0.01
CA ALA A 106 -7.24 -28.57 0.50
C ALA A 106 -8.40 -27.83 1.19
N VAL A 107 -9.56 -27.86 0.56
CA VAL A 107 -10.81 -27.36 1.16
C VAL A 107 -11.52 -28.57 1.75
N GLN A 108 -11.71 -28.59 3.06
CA GLN A 108 -12.56 -29.58 3.71
C GLN A 108 -13.98 -29.04 3.73
N GLU A 109 -14.85 -29.61 2.92
CA GLU A 109 -16.29 -29.35 3.00
C GLU A 109 -16.84 -30.12 4.22
N LEU A 110 -17.52 -29.41 5.12
CA LEU A 110 -18.28 -30.03 6.20
C LEU A 110 -19.61 -30.51 5.59
N LEU A 111 -19.69 -31.81 5.34
CA LEU A 111 -20.94 -32.52 5.03
C LEU A 111 -21.81 -32.66 6.29
#